data_AF-A0A524JYG3-F1
#
_entry.id   AF-A0A524JYG3-F1
#
_cell.length_a   1.000
_cell.length_b   1.000
_cell.length_c   1.000
_cell.angle_alpha   90.00
_cell.angle_beta   90.00
_cell.angle_gamma   90.00
#
_symmetry.space_group_name_H-M   'P 1'
#
loop_
_entity.id
_entity.type
_entity.pdbx_description
1 polymer ?
#
loop_
_entity_poly.entity_id
_entity_poly.type
_entity_poly.pdbx_seq_one_letter_code
_entity_poly.pdbx_strand_id
1 'polypeptide(L)'
;MSHRVASFIGWSSTGKTGFIEGCLRELADRGLTAGAVKCVHHRGSFNLPGKDTTRFFDAGASAAIIADDELVIVARPPTELDTRHLQDMFPGAVAVLVEGRFIEGAMRVLVGGSASTEPELKHPFAHFDALVSDDRTLRLAAVDAGLAVFGTSGYAEFVDTLIGGTSMEREVVVTNGGTEIPLNPFVKETFENVVLGLLKALKKTD
;
A
#
# COMPACT_ATOMS: atom_id res chain seq x y z
N MET A 1 13.76 0.46 -3.39
CA MET A 1 12.47 1.10 -3.02
C MET A 1 11.75 0.14 -2.08
N SER A 2 11.59 0.45 -0.79
CA SER A 2 10.74 -0.38 0.09
C SER A 2 9.28 -0.07 -0.25
N HIS A 3 8.64 -0.94 -1.03
CA HIS A 3 7.22 -0.73 -1.35
C HIS A 3 6.39 -0.88 -0.09
N ARG A 4 5.33 -0.09 0.02
CA ARG A 4 4.55 -0.03 1.25
C ARG A 4 3.23 -0.74 1.08
N VAL A 5 3.01 -1.72 1.94
CA VAL A 5 1.79 -2.55 1.91
C VAL A 5 0.91 -2.13 3.07
N ALA A 6 -0.39 -2.00 2.81
CA ALA A 6 -1.40 -1.75 3.84
C ALA A 6 -2.48 -2.85 3.80
N SER A 7 -2.76 -3.46 4.95
CA SER A 7 -3.79 -4.47 5.14
C SER A 7 -5.02 -3.89 5.82
N PHE A 8 -6.15 -3.85 5.11
CA PHE A 8 -7.42 -3.30 5.58
C PHE A 8 -8.33 -4.41 6.13
N ILE A 9 -8.64 -4.33 7.42
CA ILE A 9 -9.47 -5.29 8.15
C ILE A 9 -10.68 -4.58 8.75
N GLY A 10 -11.82 -5.27 8.79
CA GLY A 10 -13.07 -4.77 9.34
C GLY A 10 -14.20 -5.74 9.00
N TRP A 11 -15.37 -5.56 9.61
CA TRP A 11 -16.57 -6.33 9.27
C TRP A 11 -16.95 -6.15 7.79
N SER A 12 -17.77 -7.03 7.24
CA SER A 12 -18.37 -6.82 5.92
C SER A 12 -19.15 -5.50 5.90
N SER A 13 -19.16 -4.81 4.76
CA SER A 13 -19.91 -3.55 4.59
C SER A 13 -19.50 -2.37 5.48
N THR A 14 -18.29 -2.37 6.04
CA THR A 14 -17.73 -1.26 6.84
C THR A 14 -17.09 -0.13 6.01
N GLY A 15 -17.13 -0.22 4.68
CA GLY A 15 -16.53 0.79 3.79
C GLY A 15 -15.08 0.53 3.39
N LYS A 16 -14.48 -0.64 3.72
CA LYS A 16 -13.11 -1.02 3.31
C LYS A 16 -12.84 -0.77 1.82
N THR A 17 -13.68 -1.35 0.96
CA THR A 17 -13.51 -1.26 -0.49
C THR A 17 -13.60 0.19 -0.96
N GLY A 18 -14.56 0.97 -0.45
CA GLY A 18 -14.70 2.39 -0.80
C GLY A 18 -13.50 3.24 -0.34
N PHE A 19 -12.96 2.96 0.85
CA PHE A 19 -11.75 3.65 1.32
C PHE A 19 -10.52 3.32 0.47
N ILE A 20 -10.33 2.04 0.12
CA ILE A 20 -9.27 1.59 -0.79
C ILE A 20 -9.41 2.27 -2.15
N GLU A 21 -10.62 2.31 -2.73
CA GLU A 21 -10.88 3.02 -3.99
C GLU A 21 -10.55 4.51 -3.91
N GLY A 22 -10.83 5.16 -2.78
CA GLY A 22 -10.44 6.55 -2.52
C GLY A 22 -8.92 6.74 -2.55
N CYS A 23 -8.18 5.87 -1.87
CA CYS A 23 -6.71 5.89 -1.89
C CYS A 23 -6.12 5.58 -3.27
N LEU A 24 -6.72 4.65 -4.04
CA LEU A 24 -6.27 4.35 -5.40
C LEU A 24 -6.47 5.55 -6.34
N ARG A 25 -7.61 6.25 -6.24
CA ARG A 25 -7.86 7.49 -6.99
C ARG A 25 -6.87 8.57 -6.61
N GLU A 26 -6.65 8.80 -5.32
CA GLU A 26 -5.67 9.77 -4.84
C GLU A 26 -4.25 9.48 -5.36
N LEU A 27 -3.81 8.23 -5.36
CA LEU A 27 -2.52 7.83 -5.92
C LEU A 27 -2.46 8.05 -7.44
N ALA A 28 -3.52 7.69 -8.16
CA ALA A 28 -3.61 7.88 -9.61
C ALA A 28 -3.59 9.37 -10.01
N ASP A 29 -4.32 10.23 -9.27
CA ASP A 29 -4.35 11.68 -9.48
C ASP A 29 -2.97 12.32 -9.25
N ARG A 30 -2.12 11.69 -8.44
CA ARG A 30 -0.70 12.06 -8.22
C ARG A 30 0.26 11.46 -9.25
N GLY A 31 -0.22 10.68 -10.22
CA GLY A 31 0.60 9.98 -11.21
C GLY A 31 1.40 8.80 -10.63
N LEU A 32 0.99 8.26 -9.49
CA LEU A 32 1.67 7.16 -8.80
C LEU A 32 0.96 5.82 -9.08
N THR A 33 1.74 4.80 -9.40
CA THR A 33 1.23 3.44 -9.61
C THR A 33 0.95 2.75 -8.27
N ALA A 34 -0.18 2.05 -8.17
CA ALA A 34 -0.57 1.31 -6.98
C ALA A 34 -1.10 -0.09 -7.35
N GLY A 35 -0.87 -1.05 -6.47
CA GLY A 35 -1.47 -2.39 -6.53
C GLY A 35 -2.67 -2.51 -5.58
N ALA A 36 -3.62 -3.37 -5.93
CA ALA A 36 -4.74 -3.71 -5.06
C ALA A 36 -4.95 -5.22 -5.02
N VAL A 37 -5.17 -5.77 -3.83
CA VAL A 37 -5.34 -7.21 -3.62
C VAL A 37 -6.57 -7.43 -2.76
N LYS A 38 -7.48 -8.29 -3.22
CA LYS A 38 -8.62 -8.74 -2.43
C LYS A 38 -8.42 -10.19 -2.01
N CYS A 39 -8.20 -10.41 -0.71
CA CYS A 39 -8.10 -11.76 -0.17
C CYS A 39 -9.50 -12.27 0.21
N VAL A 40 -10.05 -13.17 -0.62
CA VAL A 40 -11.33 -13.83 -0.33
C VAL A 40 -11.10 -15.17 0.37
N HIS A 41 -12.02 -15.53 1.29
CA HIS A 41 -12.01 -16.85 1.95
C HIS A 41 -12.81 -17.91 1.16
N HIS A 42 -13.61 -17.49 0.18
CA HIS A 42 -14.38 -18.41 -0.67
C HIS A 42 -13.60 -18.79 -1.92
N ARG A 43 -13.74 -20.04 -2.36
CA ARG A 43 -13.13 -20.58 -3.59
C ARG A 43 -13.84 -20.01 -4.84
N GLY A 44 -13.65 -18.72 -5.11
CA GLY A 44 -13.97 -18.15 -6.41
C GLY A 44 -12.78 -18.35 -7.34
N SER A 45 -12.89 -19.25 -8.33
CA SER A 45 -11.90 -19.36 -9.39
C SER A 45 -12.33 -18.50 -10.56
N PHE A 46 -11.46 -17.59 -11.01
CA PHE A 46 -11.64 -16.89 -12.28
C PHE A 46 -11.38 -17.79 -13.50
N ASN A 47 -10.88 -19.00 -13.27
CA ASN A 47 -10.68 -20.00 -14.32
C ASN A 47 -12.01 -20.69 -14.64
N LEU A 48 -12.64 -20.28 -15.74
CA LEU A 48 -13.90 -20.84 -16.21
C LEU A 48 -13.69 -22.26 -16.80
N PRO A 49 -14.49 -23.27 -16.42
CA PRO A 49 -14.37 -24.62 -16.97
C PRO A 49 -14.45 -24.65 -18.49
N GLY A 50 -13.61 -25.49 -19.13
CA GLY A 50 -13.66 -25.73 -20.58
C GLY A 50 -12.98 -24.67 -21.46
N LYS A 51 -12.32 -23.65 -20.89
CA LYS A 51 -11.46 -22.72 -21.64
C LYS A 51 -10.05 -23.26 -21.82
N ASP A 52 -9.36 -22.84 -22.87
CA ASP A 52 -7.97 -23.27 -23.13
C ASP A 52 -7.01 -22.85 -22.03
N THR A 53 -7.23 -21.70 -21.39
CA THR A 53 -6.45 -21.27 -20.21
C THR A 53 -6.61 -22.22 -19.03
N THR A 54 -7.80 -22.78 -18.83
CA THR A 54 -8.04 -23.82 -17.82
C THR A 54 -7.26 -25.07 -18.16
N ARG A 55 -7.31 -25.50 -19.43
CA ARG A 55 -6.56 -26.67 -19.91
C ARG A 55 -5.05 -26.50 -19.76
N PHE A 56 -4.51 -25.31 -20.03
CA PHE A 56 -3.08 -25.01 -19.84
C PHE A 56 -2.68 -25.08 -18.37
N PHE A 57 -3.49 -24.51 -17.49
CA PHE A 57 -3.23 -24.51 -16.05
C PHE A 57 -3.32 -25.92 -15.44
N ASP A 58 -4.31 -26.70 -15.87
CA ASP A 58 -4.49 -28.09 -15.45
C ASP A 58 -3.41 -29.02 -15.99
N ALA A 59 -2.85 -28.72 -17.18
CA ALA A 59 -1.71 -29.43 -17.76
C ALA A 59 -0.37 -29.15 -17.04
N GLY A 60 -0.36 -28.27 -16.04
CA GLY A 60 0.81 -28.02 -15.19
C GLY A 60 1.56 -26.73 -15.48
N ALA A 61 1.01 -25.81 -16.27
CA ALA A 61 1.58 -24.47 -16.39
C ALA A 61 1.63 -23.78 -15.01
N SER A 62 2.73 -23.09 -14.70
CA SER A 62 2.87 -22.32 -13.46
C SER A 62 1.86 -21.18 -13.37
N ALA A 63 1.51 -20.61 -14.52
CA ALA A 63 0.41 -19.68 -14.70
C ALA A 63 -0.24 -19.86 -16.09
N ALA A 64 -1.51 -19.49 -16.21
CA ALA A 64 -2.22 -19.37 -17.47
C ALA A 64 -2.82 -17.97 -17.57
N ILE A 65 -2.78 -17.38 -18.78
CA ILE A 65 -3.12 -15.98 -19.01
C ILE A 65 -4.19 -15.90 -20.11
N ILE A 66 -5.26 -15.17 -19.84
CA ILE A 66 -6.16 -14.62 -20.86
C ILE A 66 -5.66 -13.19 -21.13
N ALA A 67 -5.47 -12.83 -22.40
CA ALA A 67 -4.93 -11.53 -22.79
C ALA A 67 -5.66 -10.94 -24.00
N ASP A 68 -6.13 -9.69 -23.83
CA ASP A 68 -6.65 -8.81 -24.88
C ASP A 68 -6.53 -7.35 -24.38
N ASP A 69 -7.62 -6.57 -24.36
CA ASP A 69 -7.68 -5.25 -23.69
C ASP A 69 -7.39 -5.33 -22.18
N GLU A 70 -7.62 -6.49 -21.56
CA GLU A 70 -7.33 -6.79 -20.17
C GLU A 70 -6.54 -8.10 -20.03
N LEU A 71 -5.81 -8.21 -18.92
CA LEU A 71 -5.08 -9.43 -18.56
C LEU A 71 -5.74 -10.10 -17.35
N VAL A 72 -6.08 -11.39 -17.50
CA VAL A 72 -6.49 -12.24 -16.39
C VAL A 72 -5.46 -13.34 -16.23
N ILE A 73 -4.76 -13.34 -15.09
CA ILE A 73 -3.73 -14.31 -14.75
C ILE A 73 -4.26 -15.27 -13.69
N VAL A 74 -4.23 -16.57 -13.99
CA VAL A 74 -4.45 -17.63 -13.01
C VAL A 74 -3.11 -18.28 -12.73
N ALA A 75 -2.63 -18.16 -11.50
CA ALA A 75 -1.35 -18.71 -11.06
C ALA A 75 -1.53 -19.57 -9.81
N ARG A 76 -0.56 -20.47 -9.55
CA ARG A 76 -0.50 -21.17 -8.27
C ARG A 76 -0.20 -20.14 -7.17
N PRO A 77 -0.91 -20.17 -6.03
CA PRO A 77 -0.62 -19.24 -4.94
C PRO A 77 0.81 -19.50 -4.43
N PRO A 78 1.49 -18.46 -3.91
CA PRO A 78 2.78 -18.65 -3.26
C PRO A 78 2.63 -19.50 -2.00
N THR A 79 3.75 -20.02 -1.51
CA THR A 79 3.80 -20.68 -0.19
C THR A 79 3.44 -19.69 0.92
N GLU A 80 3.94 -18.46 0.82
CA GLU A 80 3.68 -17.37 1.77
C GLU A 80 3.31 -16.10 1.01
N LEU A 81 2.32 -15.37 1.53
CA LEU A 81 1.88 -14.09 0.99
C LEU A 81 2.35 -12.98 1.94
N ASP A 82 3.59 -12.54 1.75
CA ASP A 82 4.23 -11.47 2.50
C ASP A 82 4.33 -10.18 1.66
N THR A 83 4.89 -9.12 2.24
CA THR A 83 5.11 -7.87 1.48
C THR A 83 5.99 -8.08 0.26
N ARG A 84 7.05 -8.89 0.34
CA ARG A 84 7.98 -9.13 -0.77
C ARG A 84 7.27 -9.77 -1.96
N HIS A 85 6.44 -10.77 -1.74
CA HIS A 85 5.70 -11.42 -2.81
C HIS A 85 4.74 -10.44 -3.50
N LEU A 86 4.05 -9.59 -2.73
CA LEU A 86 3.18 -8.56 -3.28
C LEU A 86 3.95 -7.52 -4.11
N GLN A 87 5.17 -7.19 -3.70
CA GLN A 87 6.06 -6.29 -4.45
C GLN A 87 6.44 -6.87 -5.80
N ASP A 88 6.80 -8.15 -5.82
CA ASP A 88 7.12 -8.87 -7.05
C ASP A 88 5.91 -8.95 -8.01
N MET A 89 4.68 -9.05 -7.46
CA MET A 89 3.45 -9.06 -8.26
C MET A 89 3.07 -7.70 -8.87
N PHE A 90 3.48 -6.59 -8.25
CA PHE A 90 3.12 -5.23 -8.67
C PHE A 90 4.38 -4.38 -8.93
N PRO A 91 5.16 -4.69 -9.97
CA PRO A 91 6.38 -3.96 -10.28
C PRO A 91 6.07 -2.48 -10.54
N GLY A 92 6.84 -1.59 -9.92
CA GLY A 92 6.68 -0.13 -10.06
C GLY A 92 5.59 0.49 -9.18
N ALA A 93 4.77 -0.31 -8.48
CA ALA A 93 3.79 0.23 -7.53
C ALA A 93 4.50 0.83 -6.31
N VAL A 94 4.15 2.07 -5.95
CA VAL A 94 4.68 2.71 -4.72
C VAL A 94 3.94 2.24 -3.46
N ALA A 95 2.71 1.75 -3.64
CA ALA A 95 1.88 1.18 -2.59
C ALA A 95 1.08 -0.03 -3.09
N VAL A 96 0.84 -1.00 -2.19
CA VAL A 96 -0.08 -2.12 -2.43
C VAL A 96 -1.13 -2.17 -1.32
N LEU A 97 -2.41 -2.08 -1.69
CA LEU A 97 -3.53 -2.03 -0.76
C LEU A 97 -4.25 -3.39 -0.72
N VAL A 98 -4.29 -4.03 0.44
CA VAL A 98 -4.77 -5.40 0.62
C VAL A 98 -6.03 -5.42 1.46
N GLU A 99 -7.14 -5.89 0.89
CA GLU A 99 -8.40 -6.08 1.62
C GLU A 99 -8.50 -7.50 2.19
N GLY A 100 -8.81 -7.60 3.49
CA GLY A 100 -9.34 -8.83 4.09
C GLY A 100 -8.32 -9.80 4.67
N ARG A 101 -7.01 -9.50 4.62
CA ARG A 101 -5.97 -10.33 5.25
C ARG A 101 -4.82 -9.49 5.79
N PHE A 102 -4.29 -9.89 6.94
CA PHE A 102 -3.02 -9.37 7.46
C PHE A 102 -1.86 -9.93 6.63
N ILE A 103 -1.04 -9.03 6.10
CA ILE A 103 0.21 -9.37 5.42
C ILE A 103 1.35 -9.04 6.36
N GLU A 104 2.30 -9.96 6.50
CA GLU A 104 3.48 -9.75 7.34
C GLU A 104 4.31 -8.57 6.81
N GLY A 105 4.64 -7.62 7.70
CA GLY A 105 5.35 -6.39 7.37
C GLY A 105 4.49 -5.27 6.78
N ALA A 106 3.18 -5.48 6.61
CA ALA A 106 2.26 -4.43 6.15
C ALA A 106 1.76 -3.55 7.31
N MET A 107 1.46 -2.29 7.01
CA MET A 107 0.66 -1.42 7.89
C MET A 107 -0.72 -2.04 8.09
N ARG A 108 -1.16 -2.20 9.33
CA ARG A 108 -2.42 -2.83 9.70
C ARG A 108 -3.46 -1.75 9.94
N VAL A 109 -4.48 -1.71 9.09
CA VAL A 109 -5.53 -0.68 9.11
C VAL A 109 -6.86 -1.31 9.50
N LEU A 110 -7.47 -0.80 10.57
CA LEU A 110 -8.81 -1.16 11.00
C LEU A 110 -9.83 -0.19 10.40
N VAL A 111 -10.89 -0.71 9.79
CA VAL A 111 -11.99 0.11 9.26
C VAL A 111 -13.22 -0.10 10.13
N GLY A 112 -13.61 0.96 10.84
CA GLY A 112 -14.61 0.91 11.91
C GLY A 112 -16.07 0.85 11.43
N GLY A 113 -16.37 1.32 10.22
CA GLY A 113 -17.74 1.42 9.74
C GLY A 113 -18.59 2.30 10.65
N SER A 114 -19.72 1.77 11.14
CA SER A 114 -20.62 2.47 12.06
C SER A 114 -20.29 2.24 13.55
N ALA A 115 -19.17 1.58 13.87
CA ALA A 115 -18.79 1.32 15.25
C ALA A 115 -18.51 2.63 16.00
N SER A 116 -18.99 2.70 17.24
CA SER A 116 -18.76 3.84 18.15
C SER A 116 -17.85 3.51 19.34
N THR A 117 -17.64 2.21 19.59
CA THR A 117 -16.80 1.69 20.65
C THR A 117 -15.90 0.54 20.16
N GLU A 118 -14.78 0.30 20.83
CA GLU A 118 -13.83 -0.76 20.44
C GLU A 118 -14.47 -2.18 20.42
N PRO A 119 -15.33 -2.58 21.37
CA PRO A 119 -15.95 -3.91 21.34
C PRO A 119 -16.85 -4.19 20.13
N GLU A 120 -17.33 -3.16 19.43
CA GLU A 120 -18.11 -3.30 18.20
C GLU A 120 -17.22 -3.64 16.97
N LEU A 121 -15.91 -3.43 17.09
CA LEU A 121 -14.95 -3.67 16.01
C LEU A 121 -14.69 -5.16 15.83
N LYS A 122 -14.19 -5.51 14.63
CA LYS A 122 -13.87 -6.90 14.29
C LYS A 122 -12.74 -7.47 15.16
N HIS A 123 -11.83 -6.61 15.59
CA HIS A 123 -10.64 -6.95 16.37
C HIS A 123 -10.27 -5.73 17.24
N PRO A 124 -9.61 -5.94 18.39
CA PRO A 124 -9.18 -4.84 19.26
C PRO A 124 -8.04 -4.02 18.63
N PHE A 125 -7.87 -2.79 19.10
CA PHE A 125 -6.89 -1.82 18.60
C PHE A 125 -5.46 -2.31 18.65
N ALA A 126 -5.11 -3.15 19.64
CA ALA A 126 -3.75 -3.68 19.84
C ALA A 126 -3.17 -4.43 18.62
N HIS A 127 -4.00 -4.82 17.66
CA HIS A 127 -3.56 -5.48 16.42
C HIS A 127 -3.31 -4.52 15.25
N PHE A 128 -3.48 -3.20 15.43
CA PHE A 128 -3.51 -2.24 14.34
C PHE A 128 -2.59 -1.06 14.58
N ASP A 129 -2.18 -0.46 13.47
CA ASP A 129 -1.34 0.73 13.43
C ASP A 129 -2.20 1.97 13.10
N ALA A 130 -3.38 1.77 12.48
CA ALA A 130 -4.30 2.84 12.11
C ALA A 130 -5.78 2.45 12.20
N LEU A 131 -6.64 3.44 12.42
CA LEU A 131 -8.11 3.37 12.35
C LEU A 131 -8.66 4.31 11.26
N VAL A 132 -9.62 3.82 10.48
CA VAL A 132 -10.49 4.62 9.62
C VAL A 132 -11.89 4.65 10.23
N SER A 133 -12.36 5.83 10.67
CA SER A 133 -13.70 6.05 11.19
C SER A 133 -14.05 7.54 11.21
N ASP A 134 -15.33 7.87 11.08
CA ASP A 134 -15.85 9.23 11.33
C ASP A 134 -16.46 9.39 12.72
N ASP A 135 -16.63 8.29 13.48
CA ASP A 135 -17.16 8.37 14.85
C ASP A 135 -16.16 9.01 15.80
N ARG A 136 -16.54 10.15 16.39
CA ARG A 136 -15.65 10.94 17.25
C ARG A 136 -15.19 10.17 18.48
N THR A 137 -16.06 9.41 19.13
CA THR A 137 -15.74 8.69 20.37
C THR A 137 -14.71 7.61 20.10
N LEU A 138 -14.94 6.83 19.04
CA LEU A 138 -14.02 5.78 18.62
C LEU A 138 -12.66 6.34 18.20
N ARG A 139 -12.65 7.46 17.46
CA ARG A 139 -11.41 8.13 17.04
C ARG A 139 -10.57 8.57 18.25
N LEU A 140 -11.19 9.15 19.28
CA LEU A 140 -10.49 9.57 20.49
C LEU A 140 -9.89 8.35 21.22
N ALA A 141 -10.67 7.29 21.39
CA ALA A 141 -10.19 6.05 22.01
C ALA A 141 -9.02 5.42 21.24
N ALA A 142 -9.05 5.45 19.91
CA ALA A 142 -7.96 4.96 19.09
C ALA A 142 -6.68 5.80 19.20
N VAL A 143 -6.80 7.13 19.30
CA VAL A 143 -5.66 8.01 19.55
C VAL A 143 -5.04 7.72 20.93
N ASP A 144 -5.87 7.55 21.96
CA ASP A 144 -5.40 7.20 23.31
C ASP A 144 -4.69 5.83 23.33
N ALA A 145 -5.09 4.92 22.43
CA ALA A 145 -4.44 3.63 22.20
C ALA A 145 -3.20 3.69 21.29
N GLY A 146 -2.84 4.88 20.77
CA GLY A 146 -1.64 5.11 19.96
C GLY A 146 -1.78 4.84 18.46
N LEU A 147 -3.00 4.72 17.93
CA LEU A 147 -3.25 4.49 16.50
C LEU A 147 -3.23 5.82 15.74
N ALA A 148 -2.76 5.79 14.49
CA ALA A 148 -3.07 6.85 13.53
C ALA A 148 -4.57 6.81 13.19
N VAL A 149 -5.21 7.96 13.01
CA VAL A 149 -6.68 8.01 12.80
C VAL A 149 -7.04 8.87 11.60
N PHE A 150 -7.82 8.28 10.69
CA PHE A 150 -8.29 8.91 9.45
C PHE A 150 -9.82 8.91 9.40
N GLY A 151 -10.40 9.96 8.82
CA GLY A 151 -11.82 9.96 8.46
C GLY A 151 -12.09 9.06 7.25
N THR A 152 -13.35 8.72 6.99
CA THR A 152 -13.71 7.87 5.83
C THR A 152 -13.46 8.55 4.48
N SER A 153 -13.22 9.87 4.49
CA SER A 153 -12.81 10.68 3.35
C SER A 153 -11.34 11.13 3.40
N GLY A 154 -10.57 10.68 4.41
CA GLY A 154 -9.19 11.11 4.67
C GLY A 154 -8.13 10.41 3.81
N TYR A 155 -8.40 10.20 2.51
CA TYR A 155 -7.54 9.41 1.62
C TYR A 155 -6.17 10.07 1.42
N ALA A 156 -6.12 11.39 1.22
CA ALA A 156 -4.87 12.12 1.01
C ALA A 156 -3.93 12.01 2.21
N GLU A 157 -4.45 12.21 3.43
CA GLU A 157 -3.70 12.08 4.68
C GLU A 157 -3.22 10.64 4.93
N PHE A 158 -4.08 9.66 4.61
CA PHE A 158 -3.72 8.25 4.70
C PHE A 158 -2.64 7.91 3.69
N VAL A 159 -2.77 8.34 2.43
CA VAL A 159 -1.75 8.15 1.39
C VAL A 159 -0.46 8.80 1.85
N ASP A 160 -0.48 10.05 2.30
CA ASP A 160 0.70 10.73 2.84
C ASP A 160 1.30 9.98 4.04
N THR A 161 0.52 9.35 4.91
CA THR A 161 1.09 8.55 6.00
C THR A 161 1.71 7.26 5.47
N LEU A 162 1.00 6.59 4.55
CA LEU A 162 1.42 5.35 3.95
C LEU A 162 2.72 5.58 3.19
N ILE A 163 2.76 6.49 2.22
CA ILE A 163 3.93 6.75 1.36
C ILE A 163 4.90 7.77 1.94
N GLY A 164 4.51 8.64 2.87
CA GLY A 164 5.25 9.83 3.35
C GLY A 164 6.33 9.59 4.39
N GLY A 165 6.68 8.33 4.66
CA GLY A 165 8.09 8.07 4.93
C GLY A 165 8.95 8.17 3.64
N THR A 166 8.41 8.72 2.55
CA THR A 166 9.15 9.49 1.54
C THR A 166 9.64 10.81 2.14
N SER A 167 10.47 10.73 3.19
CA SER A 167 11.79 11.22 2.87
C SER A 167 12.22 10.29 1.75
N MET A 168 12.28 10.77 0.50
CA MET A 168 13.29 10.21 -0.37
C MET A 168 14.52 10.07 0.53
N GLU A 169 15.03 8.86 0.76
CA GLU A 169 16.44 8.81 1.11
C GLU A 169 17.10 9.47 -0.09
N ARG A 170 17.37 10.77 0.05
CA ARG A 170 17.96 11.59 -0.98
C ARG A 170 19.40 11.17 -0.97
N GLU A 171 19.70 10.13 -1.72
CA GLU A 171 21.07 9.71 -1.85
C GLU A 171 21.79 10.73 -2.72
N VAL A 172 22.59 11.56 -2.07
CA VAL A 172 23.51 12.46 -2.76
C VAL A 172 24.73 11.65 -3.18
N VAL A 173 24.84 11.42 -4.49
CA VAL A 173 26.01 10.81 -5.13
C VAL A 173 26.80 11.90 -5.84
N VAL A 174 28.09 11.98 -5.57
CA VAL A 174 29.02 12.86 -6.30
C VAL A 174 29.83 11.99 -7.24
N THR A 175 29.90 12.38 -8.52
CA THR A 175 30.72 11.66 -9.51
C THR A 175 31.79 12.59 -10.10
N ASN A 176 32.94 12.01 -10.46
CA ASN A 176 33.96 12.66 -11.28
C ASN A 176 34.25 11.78 -12.51
N GLY A 177 33.92 12.27 -13.70
CA GLY A 177 34.05 11.49 -14.94
C GLY A 177 33.19 10.22 -14.97
N GLY A 178 32.05 10.19 -14.25
CA GLY A 178 31.17 9.02 -14.16
C GLY A 178 31.58 7.99 -13.11
N THR A 179 32.69 8.17 -12.40
CA THR A 179 33.05 7.36 -11.24
C THR A 179 32.50 8.00 -9.96
N GLU A 180 31.80 7.20 -9.15
CA GLU A 180 31.30 7.61 -7.84
C GLU A 180 32.44 7.90 -6.87
N ILE A 181 32.35 9.05 -6.19
CA ILE A 181 33.28 9.43 -5.12
C ILE A 181 32.65 8.99 -3.79
N PRO A 182 33.28 8.08 -3.04
CA PRO A 182 32.77 7.70 -1.73
C PRO A 182 32.84 8.90 -0.77
N LEU A 183 31.70 9.22 -0.15
CA LEU A 183 31.58 10.31 0.81
C LEU A 183 31.45 9.74 2.22
N ASN A 184 32.15 10.37 3.17
CA ASN A 184 31.89 10.09 4.59
C ASN A 184 30.56 10.75 5.02
N PRO A 185 29.98 10.35 6.17
CA PRO A 185 28.67 10.84 6.60
C PRO A 185 28.55 12.36 6.70
N PHE A 186 29.58 13.03 7.26
CA PHE A 186 29.60 14.49 7.40
C PHE A 186 29.57 15.21 6.04
N VAL A 187 30.34 14.72 5.08
CA VAL A 187 30.38 15.31 3.73
C VAL A 187 29.05 15.08 3.00
N LYS A 188 28.49 13.87 3.10
CA LYS A 188 27.17 13.55 2.50
C LYS A 188 26.09 14.48 3.04
N GLU A 189 26.01 14.65 4.36
CA GLU A 189 25.05 15.54 5.03
C GLU A 189 25.25 17.02 4.63
N THR A 190 26.50 17.47 4.51
CA THR A 190 26.80 18.85 4.10
C THR A 190 26.28 19.13 2.68
N PHE A 191 26.55 18.24 1.72
CA PHE A 191 26.07 18.40 0.35
C PHE A 191 24.55 18.35 0.28
N GLU A 192 23.91 17.43 1.01
CA GLU A 192 22.46 17.34 1.08
C GLU A 192 21.85 18.65 1.57
N ASN A 193 22.33 19.19 2.70
CA ASN A 193 21.80 20.43 3.27
C ASN A 193 21.97 21.64 2.36
N VAL A 194 23.09 21.75 1.64
CA VAL A 194 23.32 22.83 0.67
C VAL A 194 22.34 22.75 -0.50
N VAL A 195 22.21 21.56 -1.11
CA VAL A 195 21.29 21.35 -2.25
C VAL A 195 19.85 21.63 -1.82
N LEU A 196 19.43 21.13 -0.65
CA LEU A 196 18.10 21.40 -0.12
C LEU A 196 17.86 22.88 0.18
N GLY A 197 18.87 23.60 0.68
CA GLY A 197 18.81 25.04 0.86
C GLY A 197 18.58 25.78 -0.46
N LEU A 198 19.29 25.41 -1.52
CA LEU A 198 19.13 26.00 -2.86
C LEU A 198 17.75 25.70 -3.44
N LEU A 199 17.27 24.46 -3.34
CA LEU A 199 15.96 24.06 -3.85
C LEU A 199 14.81 24.76 -3.11
N LYS A 200 14.90 24.90 -1.78
CA LYS A 200 13.91 25.64 -0.98
C LYS A 200 13.82 27.12 -1.37
N ALA A 201 14.89 27.70 -1.90
CA ALA A 201 14.92 29.09 -2.35
C ALA A 201 14.31 29.27 -3.75
N LEU A 202 14.11 28.20 -4.51
CA LEU A 202 13.42 28.26 -5.80
C LEU A 202 11.92 28.47 -5.55
N LYS A 203 11.40 29.63 -5.97
CA LYS A 203 9.95 29.86 -6.05
C LYS A 203 9.42 29.14 -7.28
N LYS A 204 8.22 28.54 -7.17
CA LYS A 204 7.46 28.05 -8.32
C LYS A 204 7.43 29.15 -9.39
N THR A 205 8.00 28.87 -10.55
CA THR A 205 7.69 29.59 -11.79
C THR A 205 6.59 28.78 -12.47
N ASP A 206 5.45 29.43 -12.69
CA ASP A 206 4.27 28.87 -13.35
C ASP A 206 4.58 28.30 -14.75
#